data_AF-A0A0C9MW34-F1
#
_entry.id   AF-A0A0C9MW34-F1
#
_cell.length_a   1.000
_cell.length_b   1.000
_cell.length_c   1.000
_cell.angle_alpha   90.00
_cell.angle_beta   90.00
_cell.angle_gamma   90.00
#
_symmetry.space_group_name_H-M   'P 1'
#
loop_
_entity.id
_entity.type
_entity.pdbx_description
1 polymer ?
#
loop_
_entity_poly.entity_id
_entity_poly.type
_entity_poly.pdbx_seq_one_letter_code
_entity_poly.pdbx_strand_id
1 'polypeptide(L)'
;MKLSGMLLILVQMVALMQHTGAYCIYNKTNKRFLDLHQTSYHTKAPLLSLFQKHVAPESRECCPYTTPDCAMSGTKDEVVVVTIQAAKYFCYSISLPAGGWVNVIDPRNSLGTDILDFQVFDSDGKPFDYERLAS
;
A
#
# COMPACT_ATOMS: atom_id res chain seq x y z
N MET A 1 14.77 -40.94 -0.46
CA MET A 1 14.07 -39.81 -1.12
C MET A 1 12.86 -39.39 -0.29
N LYS A 2 12.99 -38.49 0.69
CA LYS A 2 11.83 -37.91 1.43
C LYS A 2 11.98 -36.43 1.82
N LEU A 3 13.13 -35.79 1.56
CA LEU A 3 13.31 -34.34 1.82
C LEU A 3 12.66 -33.43 0.77
N SER A 4 12.56 -33.88 -0.49
CA SER A 4 12.11 -33.03 -1.60
C SER A 4 10.62 -32.64 -1.52
N GLY A 5 9.75 -33.54 -1.04
CA GLY A 5 8.32 -33.26 -0.91
C GLY A 5 7.98 -32.29 0.22
N MET A 6 8.69 -32.37 1.34
CA MET A 6 8.49 -31.47 2.50
C MET A 6 8.96 -30.04 2.19
N LEU A 7 10.03 -29.89 1.39
CA LEU A 7 10.50 -28.60 0.92
C LEU A 7 9.49 -27.92 -0.02
N LEU A 8 8.87 -28.68 -0.92
CA LEU A 8 7.84 -28.18 -1.85
C LEU A 8 6.59 -27.69 -1.11
N ILE A 9 6.15 -28.40 -0.07
CA ILE A 9 5.00 -28.00 0.76
C ILE A 9 5.33 -26.73 1.56
N LEU A 10 6.54 -26.62 2.12
CA LEU A 10 6.99 -25.41 2.81
C LEU A 10 7.05 -24.19 1.86
N VAL A 11 7.57 -24.37 0.65
CA VAL A 11 7.63 -23.30 -0.36
C VAL A 11 6.24 -22.85 -0.80
N GLN A 12 5.29 -23.76 -0.96
CA GLN A 12 3.89 -23.41 -1.26
C GLN A 12 3.20 -22.69 -0.09
N MET A 13 3.44 -23.10 1.15
CA MET A 13 2.89 -22.40 2.32
C MET A 13 3.46 -20.99 2.48
N VAL A 14 4.76 -20.80 2.22
CA VAL A 14 5.38 -19.46 2.23
C VAL A 14 4.85 -18.59 1.07
N ALA A 15 4.62 -19.16 -0.12
CA ALA A 15 4.04 -18.43 -1.24
C ALA A 15 2.57 -18.02 -1.00
N LEU A 16 1.79 -18.88 -0.32
CA LEU A 16 0.40 -18.57 0.07
C LEU A 16 0.32 -17.51 1.19
N MET A 17 1.34 -17.43 2.05
CA MET A 17 1.46 -16.38 3.06
C MET A 17 1.82 -14.99 2.50
N GLN A 18 2.08 -14.85 1.19
CA GLN A 18 2.34 -13.55 0.56
C GLN A 18 1.05 -12.80 0.15
N HIS A 19 -0.13 -13.38 0.36
CA HIS A 19 -1.43 -12.78 0.01
C HIS A 19 -2.29 -12.36 1.22
N THR A 20 -1.72 -12.38 2.41
CA THR A 20 -2.43 -12.01 3.63
C THR A 20 -2.32 -10.50 3.86
N GLY A 21 -3.45 -9.79 3.71
CA GLY A 21 -3.79 -8.46 4.26
C GLY A 21 -2.78 -7.30 4.14
N ALA A 22 -1.78 -7.40 3.27
CA ALA A 22 -0.77 -6.38 3.08
C ALA A 22 -1.25 -5.37 2.05
N TYR A 23 -1.16 -4.07 2.33
CA TYR A 23 -1.45 -3.07 1.32
C TYR A 23 -0.16 -2.75 0.59
N CYS A 24 -0.25 -2.50 -0.71
CA CYS A 24 0.91 -2.16 -1.53
C CYS A 24 0.70 -0.83 -2.24
N ILE A 25 1.78 -0.06 -2.33
CA ILE A 25 1.81 1.20 -3.07
C ILE A 25 2.78 1.01 -4.23
N TYR A 26 2.24 1.07 -5.44
CA TYR A 26 2.98 0.93 -6.68
C TYR A 26 3.26 2.31 -7.25
N ASN A 27 4.52 2.68 -7.28
CA ASN A 27 4.97 3.87 -7.98
C ASN A 27 5.12 3.55 -9.47
N LYS A 28 4.10 3.85 -10.26
CA LYS A 28 4.10 3.72 -11.73
C LYS A 28 4.39 5.07 -12.41
N THR A 29 5.08 5.95 -11.70
CA THR A 29 5.60 7.19 -12.28
C THR A 29 6.94 6.89 -12.94
N ASN A 30 7.25 7.60 -14.01
CA ASN A 30 8.44 7.29 -14.81
C ASN A 30 9.73 7.81 -14.16
N LYS A 31 9.64 8.87 -13.34
CA LYS A 31 10.82 9.62 -12.85
C LYS A 31 10.70 10.16 -11.44
N ARG A 32 9.57 9.98 -10.74
CA ARG A 32 9.36 10.56 -9.42
C ARG A 32 9.60 9.54 -8.32
N PHE A 33 10.31 9.94 -7.29
CA PHE A 33 10.34 9.21 -6.04
C PHE A 33 9.11 9.60 -5.21
N LEU A 34 8.61 8.65 -4.42
CA LEU A 34 7.51 8.89 -3.49
C LEU A 34 7.98 8.65 -2.07
N ASP A 35 7.70 9.60 -1.18
CA ASP A 35 7.82 9.41 0.26
C ASP A 35 6.43 9.05 0.81
N LEU A 36 6.32 7.85 1.36
CA LEU A 36 5.10 7.28 1.91
C LEU A 36 5.14 7.43 3.42
N HIS A 37 4.03 7.86 4.00
CA HIS A 37 3.84 7.97 5.43
C HIS A 37 2.42 7.54 5.79
N GLN A 38 2.27 6.45 6.53
CA GLN A 38 0.97 6.12 7.11
C GLN A 38 0.65 7.11 8.22
N THR A 39 -0.55 7.68 8.20
CA THR A 39 -1.05 8.50 9.31
C THR A 39 -2.04 7.66 10.10
N SER A 40 -1.73 7.41 11.37
CA SER A 40 -2.69 6.78 12.27
C SER A 40 -3.74 7.84 12.65
N TYR A 41 -5.00 7.65 12.23
CA TYR A 41 -6.12 8.42 12.77
C TYR A 41 -6.56 7.95 14.17
N HIS A 42 -6.10 6.77 14.62
CA HIS A 42 -6.64 6.08 15.80
C HIS A 42 -5.63 5.51 16.81
N THR A 43 -4.32 5.56 16.56
CA THR A 43 -3.37 5.03 17.54
C THR A 43 -3.07 6.08 18.62
N LYS A 44 -3.34 5.72 19.87
CA LYS A 44 -2.77 6.37 21.07
C LYS A 44 -1.28 5.99 21.27
N ALA A 45 -0.68 5.32 20.28
CA ALA A 45 0.70 4.88 20.33
C ALA A 45 1.63 6.07 20.01
N PRO A 46 2.80 6.17 20.67
CA PRO A 46 3.74 7.24 20.43
C PRO A 46 4.17 7.26 18.95
N LEU A 47 4.43 8.47 18.45
CA LEU A 47 4.86 8.91 17.10
C LEU A 47 6.00 8.13 16.40
N LEU A 48 6.42 6.99 16.91
CA LEU A 48 7.58 6.25 16.46
C LEU A 48 7.16 4.99 15.71
N SER A 49 7.27 5.10 14.38
CA SER A 49 7.24 4.03 13.36
C SER A 49 5.89 3.65 12.76
N LEU A 50 5.09 4.64 12.36
CA LEU A 50 4.10 4.42 11.30
C LEU A 50 4.85 4.11 9.99
N PHE A 51 4.30 3.22 9.15
CA PHE A 51 4.89 2.83 7.86
C PHE A 51 5.44 4.05 7.10
N GLN A 52 6.76 4.09 6.93
CA GLN A 52 7.45 5.14 6.22
C GLN A 52 8.41 4.54 5.19
N LYS A 53 8.26 4.92 3.93
CA LYS A 53 9.02 4.32 2.83
C LYS A 53 9.35 5.33 1.74
N HIS A 54 10.54 5.19 1.17
CA HIS A 54 10.96 5.91 -0.02
C HIS A 54 10.89 4.96 -1.22
N VAL A 55 10.04 5.28 -2.20
CA VAL A 55 9.71 4.38 -3.31
C VAL A 55 10.23 4.96 -4.62
N ALA A 56 11.16 4.24 -5.24
CA ALA A 56 11.72 4.59 -6.54
C ALA A 56 10.65 4.51 -7.66
N PRO A 57 10.86 5.24 -8.78
CA PRO A 57 10.07 5.06 -10.00
C PRO A 57 9.98 3.58 -10.41
N GLU A 58 8.83 3.17 -10.96
CA GLU A 58 8.56 1.81 -11.42
C GLU A 58 8.78 0.71 -10.36
N SER A 59 8.67 1.05 -9.08
CA SER A 59 8.85 0.12 -7.96
C SER A 59 7.62 0.10 -7.04
N ARG A 60 7.67 -0.74 -6.00
CA ARG A 60 6.58 -0.86 -5.02
C ARG A 60 7.12 -1.10 -3.63
N GLU A 61 6.36 -0.65 -2.65
CA GLU A 61 6.54 -1.02 -1.24
C GLU A 61 5.22 -1.52 -0.69
N CYS A 62 5.30 -2.51 0.19
CA CYS A 62 4.13 -3.12 0.81
C CYS A 62 4.27 -3.09 2.33
N CYS A 63 3.14 -2.84 2.99
CA CYS A 63 3.00 -2.86 4.44
C CYS A 63 2.34 -4.19 4.83
N PRO A 64 3.01 -5.10 5.56
CA PRO A 64 2.44 -6.40 5.90
C PRO A 64 1.37 -6.29 7.00
N TYR A 65 0.26 -7.03 6.86
CA TYR A 65 -0.85 -7.09 7.84
C TYR A 65 -0.45 -7.48 9.27
N THR A 66 0.65 -8.23 9.42
CA THR A 66 1.15 -8.67 10.72
C THR A 66 1.77 -7.53 11.51
N THR A 67 2.09 -6.42 10.85
CA THR A 67 2.62 -5.23 11.49
C THR A 67 1.44 -4.39 11.96
N PRO A 68 1.26 -4.20 13.29
CA PRO A 68 0.15 -3.42 13.84
C PRO A 68 0.08 -1.98 13.29
N ASP A 69 1.23 -1.45 12.85
CA ASP A 69 1.33 -0.11 12.27
C ASP A 69 0.71 -0.03 10.87
N CYS A 70 0.52 -1.16 10.18
CA CYS A 70 -0.07 -1.24 8.84
C CYS A 70 -1.60 -1.32 8.89
N ALA A 71 -2.15 -2.18 9.75
CA ALA A 71 -3.58 -2.37 9.95
C ALA A 71 -3.83 -2.72 11.42
N MET A 72 -4.53 -1.84 12.14
CA MET A 72 -4.69 -1.93 13.58
C MET A 72 -5.55 -3.12 14.01
N SER A 73 -6.60 -3.42 13.23
CA SER A 73 -7.49 -4.56 13.43
C SER A 73 -6.91 -5.86 12.89
N GLY A 74 -5.88 -5.80 12.03
CA GLY A 74 -5.34 -6.92 11.29
C GLY A 74 -6.30 -7.50 10.24
N THR A 75 -7.43 -6.84 9.96
CA THR A 75 -8.39 -7.27 8.94
C THR A 75 -8.05 -6.67 7.59
N LYS A 76 -8.27 -7.44 6.52
CA LYS A 76 -7.96 -7.02 5.14
C LYS A 76 -8.86 -5.89 4.61
N ASP A 77 -10.01 -5.69 5.23
CA ASP A 77 -11.02 -4.71 4.80
C ASP A 77 -10.94 -3.43 5.65
N GLU A 78 -10.05 -3.37 6.64
CA GLU A 78 -9.76 -2.14 7.37
C GLU A 78 -9.27 -1.06 6.41
N VAL A 79 -9.87 0.13 6.52
CA VAL A 79 -9.46 1.27 5.71
C VAL A 79 -8.30 1.96 6.40
N VAL A 80 -7.19 2.05 5.68
CA VAL A 80 -5.97 2.73 6.13
C VAL A 80 -5.78 4.01 5.32
N VAL A 81 -5.14 5.00 5.93
CA VAL A 81 -4.84 6.28 5.28
C VAL A 81 -3.34 6.42 5.14
N VAL A 82 -2.88 6.60 3.91
CA VAL A 82 -1.48 6.83 3.59
C VAL A 82 -1.31 8.20 2.95
N THR A 83 -0.36 8.97 3.48
CA THR A 83 0.11 10.20 2.88
C THR A 83 1.25 9.89 1.91
N ILE A 84 1.14 10.39 0.69
CA ILE A 84 2.08 10.23 -0.41
C ILE A 84 2.63 11.60 -0.74
N GLN A 85 3.92 11.80 -0.52
CA GLN A 85 4.63 13.01 -0.88
C GLN A 85 5.44 12.75 -2.16
N ALA A 86 5.15 13.49 -3.22
CA ALA A 86 5.80 13.34 -4.53
C ALA A 86 6.80 14.46 -4.85
N ALA A 87 6.72 15.56 -4.07
CA ALA A 87 7.61 16.70 -4.12
C ALA A 87 7.47 17.51 -2.81
N LYS A 88 8.39 18.44 -2.57
CA LYS A 88 8.51 19.20 -1.31
C LYS A 88 7.19 19.81 -0.80
N TYR A 89 6.29 20.20 -1.70
CA TYR A 89 5.03 20.87 -1.37
C TYR A 89 3.76 20.09 -1.77
N PHE A 90 3.90 18.86 -2.28
CA PHE A 90 2.78 18.09 -2.81
C PHE A 90 2.60 16.80 -2.02
N CYS A 91 1.59 16.80 -1.16
CA CYS A 91 1.20 15.68 -0.32
C CYS A 91 -0.25 15.29 -0.64
N TYR A 92 -0.48 14.00 -0.83
CA TYR A 92 -1.80 13.42 -1.11
C TYR A 92 -2.14 12.42 -0.02
N SER A 93 -3.32 12.51 0.57
CA SER A 93 -3.80 11.49 1.51
C SER A 93 -4.79 10.58 0.80
N ILE A 94 -4.47 9.29 0.75
CA ILE A 94 -5.27 8.28 0.06
C ILE A 94 -5.76 7.26 1.08
N SER A 95 -7.06 7.00 1.06
CA SER A 95 -7.66 5.87 1.76
C SER A 95 -7.66 4.64 0.87
N LEU A 96 -7.25 3.51 1.42
CA LEU A 96 -7.23 2.21 0.75
C LEU A 96 -7.50 1.09 1.76
N PRO A 97 -8.03 -0.06 1.34
CA PRO A 97 -8.19 -1.21 2.23
C PRO A 97 -6.82 -1.85 2.52
N ALA A 98 -6.65 -2.37 3.74
CA ALA A 98 -5.41 -2.97 4.21
C ALA A 98 -4.96 -4.16 3.34
N GLY A 99 -5.87 -4.89 2.70
CA GLY A 99 -5.52 -5.96 1.75
C GLY A 99 -5.43 -5.52 0.28
N GLY A 100 -5.59 -4.24 0.00
CA GLY A 100 -5.65 -3.69 -1.35
C GLY A 100 -4.33 -3.16 -1.87
N TRP A 101 -4.39 -2.37 -2.95
CA TRP A 101 -3.23 -1.64 -3.42
C TRP A 101 -3.62 -0.36 -4.15
N VAL A 102 -2.66 0.54 -4.30
CA VAL A 102 -2.80 1.74 -5.11
C VAL A 102 -1.70 1.80 -6.17
N ASN A 103 -2.10 2.17 -7.39
CA ASN A 103 -1.18 2.63 -8.41
C ASN A 103 -1.12 4.16 -8.37
N VAL A 104 0.09 4.69 -8.21
CA VAL A 104 0.39 6.11 -8.33
C VAL A 104 0.96 6.36 -9.72
N ILE A 105 0.30 7.18 -10.53
CA ILE A 105 0.57 7.28 -11.97
C ILE A 105 0.77 8.74 -12.36
N ASP A 106 1.72 9.01 -13.26
CA ASP A 106 1.81 10.29 -13.97
C ASP A 106 0.70 10.34 -15.04
N PRO A 107 -0.19 11.35 -15.04
CA PRO A 107 -1.17 11.51 -16.11
C PRO A 107 -0.47 11.57 -17.48
N ARG A 108 -0.99 10.88 -18.49
CA ARG A 108 -0.35 10.81 -19.83
C ARG A 108 -0.10 12.16 -20.52
N ASN A 109 -0.72 13.24 -20.04
CA ASN A 109 -0.58 14.61 -20.54
C ASN A 109 -0.12 15.62 -19.48
N SER A 110 0.43 15.18 -18.34
CA SER A 110 0.99 16.09 -17.34
C SER A 110 2.30 16.67 -17.88
N LEU A 111 2.22 17.79 -18.60
CA LEU A 111 3.33 18.62 -19.06
C LEU A 111 4.05 19.29 -17.88
N GLY A 112 4.61 18.48 -16.98
CA GLY A 112 5.31 18.96 -15.78
C GLY A 112 4.40 19.44 -14.65
N THR A 113 3.09 19.17 -14.69
CA THR A 113 2.21 19.42 -13.54
C THR A 113 2.52 18.40 -12.43
N ASP A 114 2.64 18.84 -11.19
CA ASP A 114 2.85 17.99 -9.99
C ASP A 114 1.61 17.18 -9.57
N ILE A 115 0.71 16.94 -10.50
CA ILE A 115 -0.56 16.24 -10.31
C ILE A 115 -0.33 14.75 -10.52
N LEU A 116 -0.73 13.95 -9.55
CA LEU A 116 -0.73 12.50 -9.61
C LEU A 116 -2.15 11.98 -9.79
N ASP A 117 -2.28 10.86 -10.50
CA ASP A 117 -3.49 10.06 -10.55
C ASP A 117 -3.34 8.82 -9.65
N PHE A 118 -4.45 8.41 -9.04
CA PHE A 118 -4.49 7.32 -8.07
C PHE A 118 -5.56 6.32 -8.46
N GLN A 119 -5.14 5.08 -8.69
CA GLN A 119 -6.06 3.97 -8.89
C GLN A 119 -5.96 3.03 -7.71
N VAL A 120 -7.00 3.01 -6.88
CA VAL A 120 -7.06 2.20 -5.66
C VAL A 120 -7.92 0.98 -5.89
N PHE A 121 -7.47 -0.17 -5.38
CA PHE A 121 -8.11 -1.46 -5.59
C PHE A 121 -8.29 -2.20 -4.27
N ASP A 122 -9.41 -2.93 -4.19
CA ASP A 122 -9.69 -3.92 -3.16
C ASP A 122 -8.76 -5.15 -3.31
N SER A 123 -8.73 -6.00 -2.28
CA SER A 123 -7.95 -7.25 -2.29
C SER A 123 -8.34 -8.24 -3.40
N ASP A 124 -9.54 -8.12 -3.95
CA ASP A 124 -10.04 -8.90 -5.08
C ASP A 124 -9.78 -8.24 -6.45
N GLY A 125 -9.13 -7.08 -6.46
CA GLY A 125 -8.76 -6.32 -7.66
C GLY A 125 -9.87 -5.46 -8.26
N LYS A 126 -11.01 -5.31 -7.58
CA LYS A 126 -12.01 -4.33 -7.97
C LYS A 126 -11.57 -2.91 -7.60
N PRO A 127 -11.96 -1.88 -8.37
CA PRO A 127 -11.75 -0.49 -7.95
C PRO A 127 -12.37 -0.23 -6.58
N PHE A 128 -11.62 0.44 -5.72
CA PHE A 128 -12.09 0.79 -4.39
C PHE A 128 -13.23 1.81 -4.50
N ASP A 129 -14.31 1.53 -3.79
CA ASP A 129 -15.52 2.34 -3.83
C ASP A 129 -15.58 3.21 -2.58
N TYR A 130 -15.29 4.49 -2.77
CA TYR A 130 -15.24 5.50 -1.73
C TYR A 130 -16.61 5.91 -1.20
N GLU A 131 -17.71 5.63 -1.92
CA GLU A 131 -19.06 5.95 -1.45
C GLU A 131 -19.40 5.14 -0.19
N ARG A 132 -18.84 3.93 -0.07
CA ARG A 132 -18.94 3.08 1.14
C ARG A 132 -18.35 3.69 2.41
N LEU A 133 -17.51 4.73 2.30
CA LEU A 133 -16.91 5.39 3.46
C LEU A 133 -17.75 6.57 3.98
N ALA A 134 -18.71 7.04 3.19
CA ALA A 134 -19.58 8.17 3.53
C ALA A 134 -20.92 7.74 4.15
N SER A 135 -21.21 6.44 4.17
CA SER A 135 -22.40 5.81 4.77
C SER A 135 -22.15 5.33 6.18
#